data_AF-A0A955BJK4-F1
#
_entry.id   AF-A0A955BJK4-F1
#
_cell.length_a   1.000
_cell.length_b   1.000
_cell.length_c   1.000
_cell.angle_alpha   90.00
_cell.angle_beta   90.00
_cell.angle_gamma   90.00
#
_symmetry.space_group_name_H-M   'P 1'
#
loop_
_entity.id
_entity.type
_entity.pdbx_description
1 polymer ?
#
loop_
_entity_poly.entity_id
_entity_poly.type
_entity_poly.pdbx_seq_one_letter_code
_entity_poly.pdbx_strand_id
1 'polypeptide(L)'
;MPLTHERLRAAYETARRDLLAERDAAGYWVGELATSALSTATAVSALSLVLRHATQLPFDRERIVELIRGGVDYLATHQNPDGGWGDTDKSHSNIATAMLGVAAIHLATQAGATDRPLEAYAETLDRANAYIDAQGRLAGLRRRYGRD
;
A
#
# COMPACT_ATOMS: atom_id res chain seq x y z
N MET A 1 34.29 11.72 10.73
CA MET A 1 35.33 10.67 10.77
C MET A 1 35.46 10.04 9.39
N PRO A 2 36.67 9.88 8.83
CA PRO A 2 36.86 9.23 7.53
C PRO A 2 36.55 7.71 7.60
N LEU A 3 36.04 7.16 6.50
CA LEU A 3 35.87 5.72 6.29
C LEU A 3 37.23 5.10 5.94
N THR A 4 37.75 4.25 6.83
CA THR A 4 39.02 3.53 6.64
C THR A 4 38.77 2.15 6.02
N HIS A 5 39.77 1.59 5.31
CA HIS A 5 39.69 0.22 4.78
C HIS A 5 39.40 -0.84 5.86
N GLU A 6 39.99 -0.70 7.04
CA GLU A 6 39.78 -1.62 8.17
C GLU A 6 38.32 -1.63 8.64
N ARG A 7 37.74 -0.45 8.87
CA ARG A 7 36.31 -0.30 9.21
C ARG A 7 35.38 -0.88 8.15
N LEU A 8 35.70 -0.73 6.86
CA LEU A 8 34.93 -1.34 5.77
C LEU A 8 35.00 -2.87 5.81
N ARG A 9 36.20 -3.43 6.04
CA ARG A 9 36.40 -4.89 6.14
C ARG A 9 35.65 -5.48 7.33
N ALA A 10 35.70 -4.83 8.49
CA ALA A 10 34.97 -5.26 9.69
C ALA A 10 33.44 -5.25 9.48
N ALA A 11 32.92 -4.21 8.82
CA ALA A 11 31.51 -4.13 8.46
C ALA A 11 31.10 -5.23 7.47
N TYR A 12 31.93 -5.51 6.46
CA TYR A 12 31.71 -6.60 5.50
C TYR A 12 31.63 -7.97 6.19
N GLU A 13 32.59 -8.32 7.04
CA GLU A 13 32.58 -9.62 7.72
C GLU A 13 31.37 -9.78 8.64
N THR A 14 30.98 -8.70 9.31
CA THR A 14 29.77 -8.66 10.14
C THR A 14 28.53 -8.92 9.29
N ALA A 15 28.30 -8.11 8.25
CA ALA A 15 27.12 -8.24 7.39
C ALA A 15 27.06 -9.60 6.68
N ARG A 16 28.21 -10.13 6.23
CA ARG A 16 28.29 -11.46 5.60
C ARG A 16 27.92 -12.57 6.58
N ARG A 17 28.46 -12.55 7.79
CA ARG A 17 28.15 -13.55 8.83
C ARG A 17 26.66 -13.51 9.14
N ASP A 18 26.13 -12.32 9.39
CA ASP A 18 24.74 -12.15 9.81
C ASP A 18 23.79 -12.58 8.68
N LEU A 19 24.07 -12.17 7.43
CA LEU A 19 23.29 -12.63 6.28
C LEU A 19 23.33 -14.16 6.13
N LEU A 20 24.50 -14.80 6.24
CA LEU A 20 24.58 -16.27 6.12
C LEU A 20 23.88 -17.01 7.27
N ALA A 21 23.74 -16.39 8.45
CA ALA A 21 23.02 -16.94 9.59
C ALA A 21 21.50 -16.90 9.41
N GLU A 22 20.96 -15.97 8.62
CA GLU A 22 19.53 -15.85 8.29
C GLU A 22 19.05 -16.87 7.23
N ARG A 23 19.95 -17.70 6.70
CA ARG A 23 19.60 -18.71 5.71
C ARG A 23 18.97 -19.91 6.40
N ASP A 24 17.87 -20.40 5.85
CA ASP A 24 17.18 -21.57 6.39
C ASP A 24 17.95 -22.88 6.14
N ALA A 25 17.45 -23.97 6.72
CA ALA A 25 18.06 -25.30 6.61
C ALA A 25 18.10 -25.83 5.16
N ALA A 26 17.20 -25.36 4.29
CA ALA A 26 17.16 -25.73 2.88
C ALA A 26 18.12 -24.89 2.02
N GLY A 27 18.75 -23.86 2.60
CA GLY A 27 19.79 -23.07 1.97
C GLY A 27 19.28 -21.82 1.24
N TYR A 28 18.09 -21.32 1.57
CA TYR A 28 17.59 -20.04 1.03
C TYR A 28 17.18 -19.06 2.14
N TRP A 29 16.94 -17.81 1.76
CA TRP A 29 16.46 -16.77 2.66
C TRP A 29 14.95 -16.62 2.50
N VAL A 30 14.26 -16.57 3.64
CA VAL A 30 12.85 -16.18 3.69
C VAL A 30 12.79 -14.74 4.13
N GLY A 31 12.07 -13.91 3.38
CA GLY A 31 11.83 -12.52 3.73
C GLY A 31 10.35 -12.20 3.64
N GLU A 32 9.97 -11.12 4.28
CA GLU A 32 8.64 -10.52 4.17
C GLU A 32 8.74 -9.29 3.25
N LEU A 33 7.78 -9.16 2.33
CA LEU A 33 7.66 -7.95 1.53
C LEU A 33 7.15 -6.81 2.41
N ALA A 34 7.65 -5.59 2.19
CA ALA A 34 7.17 -4.42 2.91
C ALA A 34 5.65 -4.24 2.71
N THR A 35 4.98 -3.78 3.76
CA THR A 35 3.56 -3.41 3.68
C THR A 35 3.37 -2.33 2.64
N SER A 36 2.35 -2.48 1.78
CA SER A 36 2.18 -1.62 0.61
C SER A 36 0.76 -1.08 0.48
N ALA A 37 0.63 0.25 0.50
CA ALA A 37 -0.65 0.93 0.29
C ALA A 37 -1.15 0.74 -1.15
N LEU A 38 -0.23 0.63 -2.12
CA LEU A 38 -0.58 0.33 -3.51
C LEU A 38 -1.26 -1.04 -3.63
N SER A 39 -0.59 -2.10 -3.15
CA SER A 39 -1.14 -3.46 -3.24
C SER A 39 -2.42 -3.61 -2.41
N THR A 40 -2.48 -2.98 -1.24
CA THR A 40 -3.68 -2.96 -0.39
C THR A 40 -4.86 -2.31 -1.10
N ALA A 41 -4.67 -1.11 -1.69
CA ALA A 41 -5.72 -0.43 -2.43
C ALA A 41 -6.22 -1.22 -3.65
N THR A 42 -5.31 -1.88 -4.37
CA THR A 42 -5.65 -2.77 -5.49
C THR A 42 -6.47 -3.97 -5.01
N ALA A 43 -6.05 -4.64 -3.94
CA ALA A 43 -6.76 -5.80 -3.38
C ALA A 43 -8.15 -5.41 -2.87
N VAL A 44 -8.25 -4.32 -2.11
CA VAL A 44 -9.53 -3.77 -1.62
C VAL A 44 -10.48 -3.46 -2.78
N SER A 45 -9.98 -2.80 -3.83
CA SER A 45 -10.78 -2.48 -5.02
C SER A 45 -11.29 -3.75 -5.71
N ALA A 46 -10.42 -4.74 -5.93
CA ALA A 46 -10.77 -5.98 -6.59
C ALA A 46 -11.81 -6.79 -5.79
N LEU A 47 -11.57 -6.96 -4.49
CA LEU A 47 -12.48 -7.66 -3.59
C LEU A 47 -13.84 -6.97 -3.48
N SER A 48 -13.86 -5.64 -3.44
CA SER A 48 -15.10 -4.85 -3.42
C SER A 48 -15.91 -5.05 -4.70
N LEU A 49 -15.24 -5.13 -5.86
CA LEU A 49 -15.90 -5.41 -7.14
C LEU A 49 -16.43 -6.86 -7.20
N VAL A 50 -15.67 -7.84 -6.71
CA VAL A 50 -16.15 -9.23 -6.58
C VAL A 50 -17.40 -9.29 -5.70
N LEU A 51 -17.38 -8.63 -4.54
CA LEU A 51 -18.50 -8.63 -3.61
C LEU A 51 -19.79 -8.05 -4.20
N ARG A 52 -19.65 -7.07 -5.11
CA ARG A 52 -20.77 -6.37 -5.75
C ARG A 52 -21.31 -7.09 -6.98
N HIS A 53 -20.45 -7.75 -7.76
CA HIS A 53 -20.78 -8.18 -9.12
C HIS A 53 -20.70 -9.68 -9.35
N ALA A 54 -20.03 -10.44 -8.47
CA ALA A 54 -19.92 -11.88 -8.66
C ALA A 54 -21.28 -12.56 -8.36
N THR A 55 -21.71 -13.43 -9.27
CA THR A 55 -22.91 -14.27 -9.09
C THR A 55 -22.67 -15.39 -8.09
N GLN A 56 -21.41 -15.84 -7.97
CA GLN A 56 -20.95 -16.82 -7.00
C GLN A 56 -19.62 -16.34 -6.42
N LEU A 57 -19.49 -16.40 -5.09
CA LEU A 57 -18.26 -15.98 -4.42
C LEU A 57 -17.26 -17.14 -4.39
N PRO A 58 -15.98 -16.90 -4.71
CA PRO A 58 -14.93 -17.92 -4.64
C PRO A 58 -14.56 -18.30 -3.19
N PHE A 59 -14.94 -17.45 -2.22
CA PHE A 59 -14.68 -17.61 -0.80
C PHE A 59 -15.90 -17.12 0.00
N ASP A 60 -15.86 -17.32 1.32
CA ASP A 60 -16.88 -16.79 2.21
C ASP A 60 -16.98 -15.26 2.11
N ARG A 61 -18.23 -14.77 2.04
CA ARG A 61 -18.57 -13.35 2.03
C ARG A 61 -17.99 -12.64 3.24
N GLU A 62 -18.13 -13.21 4.43
CA GLU A 62 -17.66 -12.58 5.67
C GLU A 62 -16.14 -12.40 5.63
N ARG A 63 -15.42 -13.41 5.13
CA ARG A 63 -13.98 -13.34 4.96
C ARG A 63 -13.54 -12.24 4.00
N ILE A 64 -14.26 -12.07 2.88
CA ILE A 64 -14.00 -10.99 1.91
C ILE A 64 -14.23 -9.62 2.57
N VAL A 65 -15.33 -9.47 3.33
CA VAL A 65 -15.65 -8.24 4.05
C VAL A 65 -14.59 -7.91 5.09
N GLU A 66 -14.12 -8.88 5.87
CA GLU A 66 -13.01 -8.70 6.81
C GLU A 66 -11.73 -8.19 6.15
N LEU A 67 -11.35 -8.78 5.01
CA LEU A 67 -10.16 -8.37 4.26
C LEU A 67 -10.30 -6.95 3.71
N ILE A 68 -11.47 -6.60 3.17
CA ILE A 68 -11.75 -5.24 2.68
C ILE A 68 -11.67 -4.24 3.83
N ARG A 69 -12.36 -4.51 4.95
CA ARG A 69 -12.38 -3.65 6.14
C ARG A 69 -10.98 -3.41 6.69
N GLY A 70 -10.21 -4.47 6.91
CA GLY A 70 -8.82 -4.34 7.38
C GLY A 70 -7.95 -3.55 6.40
N GLY A 71 -8.15 -3.72 5.09
CA GLY A 71 -7.44 -2.94 4.08
C GLY A 71 -7.82 -1.45 4.08
N VAL A 72 -9.09 -1.11 4.27
CA VAL A 72 -9.54 0.28 4.41
C VAL A 72 -8.98 0.91 5.68
N ASP A 73 -9.02 0.20 6.81
CA ASP A 73 -8.46 0.68 8.08
C ASP A 73 -6.95 0.92 7.97
N TYR A 74 -6.23 0.01 7.28
CA TYR A 74 -4.82 0.20 6.98
C TYR A 74 -4.59 1.47 6.15
N LEU A 75 -5.32 1.66 5.05
CA LEU A 75 -5.17 2.84 4.19
C LEU A 75 -5.43 4.14 4.97
N ALA A 76 -6.48 4.18 5.79
CA ALA A 76 -6.82 5.36 6.60
C ALA A 76 -5.75 5.70 7.64
N THR A 77 -5.10 4.69 8.23
CA THR A 77 -4.10 4.87 9.28
C THR A 77 -2.66 5.05 8.77
N HIS A 78 -2.39 4.73 7.51
CA HIS A 78 -1.05 4.79 6.89
C HIS A 78 -0.95 5.84 5.78
N GLN A 79 -1.78 6.89 5.83
CA GLN A 79 -1.67 8.04 4.94
C GLN A 79 -0.46 8.92 5.33
N ASN A 80 0.35 9.31 4.35
CA ASN A 80 1.53 10.13 4.60
C ASN A 80 1.14 11.54 5.11
N PRO A 81 2.06 12.29 5.75
CA PRO A 81 1.79 13.66 6.22
C PRO A 81 1.35 14.63 5.13
N ASP A 82 1.72 14.40 3.87
CA ASP A 82 1.32 15.20 2.71
C ASP A 82 -0.08 14.85 2.15
N GLY A 83 -0.75 13.85 2.72
CA GLY A 83 -2.09 13.40 2.32
C GLY A 83 -2.09 12.30 1.25
N GLY A 84 -0.94 11.97 0.65
CA GLY A 84 -0.86 10.87 -0.31
C GLY A 84 -0.52 9.52 0.32
N TRP A 85 -0.29 8.54 -0.54
CA TRP A 85 0.32 7.25 -0.18
C TRP A 85 1.44 6.92 -1.15
N GLY A 86 2.48 6.27 -0.63
CA GLY A 86 3.56 5.69 -1.42
C GLY A 86 3.34 4.20 -1.68
N ASP A 87 4.31 3.56 -2.35
CA ASP A 87 4.24 2.11 -2.56
C ASP A 87 4.42 1.33 -1.26
N THR A 88 5.38 1.72 -0.42
CA THR A 88 5.61 1.13 0.92
C THR A 88 5.37 2.16 2.03
N ASP A 89 5.39 1.71 3.29
CA ASP A 89 5.33 2.55 4.51
C ASP A 89 6.40 3.66 4.56
N LYS A 90 7.53 3.47 3.88
CA LYS A 90 8.64 4.42 3.80
C LYS A 90 8.71 5.18 2.48
N SER A 91 7.83 4.87 1.53
CA SER A 91 7.84 5.52 0.22
C SER A 91 7.19 6.90 0.29
N HIS A 92 7.81 7.86 -0.39
CA HIS A 92 7.14 9.13 -0.70
C HIS A 92 5.82 8.88 -1.44
N SER A 93 4.86 9.76 -1.21
CA SER A 93 3.58 9.72 -1.90
C SER A 93 3.75 9.81 -3.41
N ASN A 94 2.88 9.11 -4.14
CA ASN A 94 2.77 9.25 -5.59
C ASN A 94 1.31 9.31 -6.03
N ILE A 95 1.06 10.00 -7.16
CA ILE A 95 -0.29 10.27 -7.64
C ILE A 95 -1.09 9.01 -8.00
N ALA A 96 -0.44 7.95 -8.51
CA ALA A 96 -1.13 6.72 -8.88
C ALA A 96 -1.64 5.99 -7.64
N THR A 97 -0.78 5.79 -6.62
CA THR A 97 -1.20 5.17 -5.37
C THR A 97 -2.24 6.01 -4.63
N ALA A 98 -2.13 7.33 -4.65
CA ALA A 98 -3.14 8.20 -4.05
C ALA A 98 -4.52 8.04 -4.71
N MET A 99 -4.57 8.00 -6.04
CA MET A 99 -5.82 7.75 -6.78
C MET A 99 -6.39 6.36 -6.48
N LEU A 100 -5.54 5.32 -6.37
CA LEU A 100 -5.97 3.97 -5.99
C LEU A 100 -6.54 3.94 -4.56
N GLY A 101 -5.89 4.60 -3.60
CA GLY A 101 -6.36 4.68 -2.22
C GLY A 101 -7.75 5.30 -2.11
N VAL A 102 -7.97 6.43 -2.79
CA VAL A 102 -9.30 7.08 -2.89
C VAL A 102 -10.33 6.12 -3.49
N ALA A 103 -10.01 5.51 -4.63
CA ALA A 103 -10.93 4.58 -5.30
C ALA A 103 -11.29 3.37 -4.42
N ALA A 104 -10.30 2.81 -3.71
CA ALA A 104 -10.49 1.66 -2.83
C ALA A 104 -11.49 1.97 -1.69
N ILE A 105 -11.37 3.11 -1.03
CA ILE A 105 -12.28 3.52 0.06
C ILE A 105 -13.72 3.70 -0.47
N HIS A 106 -13.88 4.36 -1.63
CA HIS A 106 -15.19 4.51 -2.25
C HIS A 106 -15.82 3.16 -2.62
N LEU A 107 -15.06 2.28 -3.27
CA LEU A 107 -15.54 0.96 -3.70
C LEU A 107 -15.92 0.08 -2.51
N ALA A 108 -15.11 0.08 -1.45
CA ALA A 108 -15.38 -0.67 -0.23
C ALA A 108 -16.68 -0.20 0.44
N THR A 109 -16.88 1.11 0.54
CA THR A 109 -18.09 1.68 1.11
C THR A 109 -19.32 1.36 0.26
N GLN A 110 -19.22 1.48 -1.07
CA GLN A 110 -20.29 1.13 -2.00
C GLN A 110 -20.63 -0.37 -1.98
N ALA A 111 -19.68 -1.22 -1.62
CA ALA A 111 -19.87 -2.65 -1.48
C ALA A 111 -20.52 -3.04 -0.14
N GLY A 112 -20.73 -2.07 0.77
CA GLY A 112 -21.20 -2.33 2.13
C GLY A 112 -20.20 -3.16 2.95
N ALA A 113 -18.91 -3.06 2.62
CA ALA A 113 -17.84 -3.85 3.22
C ALA A 113 -17.05 -3.08 4.30
N THR A 114 -17.55 -1.90 4.71
CA THR A 114 -17.02 -1.08 5.78
C THR A 114 -18.05 -0.95 6.90
N ASP A 115 -17.62 -0.94 8.16
CA ASP A 115 -18.51 -0.74 9.31
C ASP A 115 -18.99 0.72 9.43
N ARG A 116 -18.29 1.63 8.75
CA ARG A 116 -18.54 3.08 8.78
C ARG A 116 -18.95 3.56 7.39
N PRO A 117 -19.80 4.59 7.31
CA PRO A 117 -20.17 5.20 6.04
C PRO A 117 -19.01 6.04 5.49
N LEU A 118 -19.15 6.52 4.24
CA LEU A 118 -18.06 7.19 3.52
C LEU A 118 -17.57 8.46 4.25
N GLU A 119 -18.50 9.15 4.89
CA GLU A 119 -18.27 10.40 5.63
C GLU A 119 -17.30 10.21 6.80
N ALA A 120 -17.19 8.99 7.35
CA ALA A 120 -16.21 8.68 8.38
C ALA A 120 -14.75 8.73 7.85
N TYR A 121 -14.57 8.72 6.54
CA TYR A 121 -13.26 8.84 5.87
C TYR A 121 -13.06 10.21 5.21
N ALA A 122 -13.93 11.20 5.49
CA ALA A 122 -13.91 12.51 4.84
C ALA A 122 -12.53 13.19 4.95
N GLU A 123 -11.92 13.21 6.14
CA GLU A 123 -10.59 13.81 6.35
C GLU A 123 -9.51 13.11 5.49
N THR A 124 -9.48 11.77 5.50
CA THR A 124 -8.55 10.98 4.69
C THR A 124 -8.73 11.28 3.20
N LEU A 125 -9.98 11.31 2.73
CA LEU A 125 -10.31 11.56 1.33
C LEU A 125 -9.99 13.00 0.92
N ASP A 126 -10.26 13.99 1.77
CA ASP A 126 -9.98 15.41 1.50
C ASP A 126 -8.48 15.64 1.38
N ARG A 127 -7.68 15.10 2.30
CA ARG A 127 -6.21 15.18 2.22
C ARG A 127 -5.65 14.49 0.98
N ALA A 128 -6.19 13.33 0.62
CA ALA A 128 -5.79 12.61 -0.60
C ALA A 128 -6.14 13.38 -1.86
N ASN A 129 -7.36 13.95 -1.93
CA ASN A 129 -7.78 14.76 -3.07
C ASN A 129 -6.95 16.03 -3.19
N ALA A 130 -6.63 16.70 -2.08
CA ALA A 130 -5.73 17.86 -2.07
C ALA A 130 -4.33 17.51 -2.60
N TYR A 131 -3.78 16.36 -2.20
CA TYR A 131 -2.52 15.84 -2.74
C TYR A 131 -2.64 15.59 -4.27
N ILE A 132 -3.69 14.90 -4.72
CA ILE A 132 -3.93 14.59 -6.14
C ILE A 132 -4.06 15.88 -6.98
N ASP A 133 -4.73 16.90 -6.44
CA ASP A 133 -4.86 18.22 -7.05
C ASP A 133 -3.52 18.93 -7.18
N ALA A 134 -2.71 18.93 -6.12
CA ALA A 134 -1.36 19.48 -6.14
C ALA A 134 -0.45 18.79 -7.18
N GLN A 135 -0.68 17.50 -7.48
CA GLN A 135 0.04 16.77 -8.51
C GLN A 135 -0.50 17.02 -9.94
N GLY A 136 -1.64 17.71 -10.09
CA GLY A 136 -2.26 18.04 -11.37
C GLY A 136 -3.21 16.96 -11.91
N ARG A 137 -3.79 16.12 -11.04
CA ARG A 137 -4.78 15.08 -11.37
C ARG A 137 -4.34 14.22 -12.58
N LEU A 138 -5.21 14.04 -13.57
CA LEU A 138 -4.94 13.22 -14.77
C LEU A 138 -3.73 13.71 -15.57
N ALA A 139 -3.49 15.02 -15.66
CA ALA A 139 -2.31 15.55 -16.34
C ALA A 139 -1.03 15.17 -15.58
N GLY A 140 -1.09 15.17 -14.25
CA GLY A 140 -0.03 14.66 -13.37
C GLY A 140 0.27 13.19 -13.59
N LEU A 141 -0.79 12.38 -13.62
CA LEU A 141 -0.67 10.94 -13.83
C LEU A 141 -0.05 10.64 -15.20
N ARG A 142 -0.56 11.24 -16.27
CA ARG A 142 -0.03 11.06 -17.64
C ARG A 142 1.42 11.52 -17.79
N ARG A 143 1.80 12.63 -17.15
CA ARG A 143 3.19 13.11 -17.16
C ARG A 143 4.14 12.10 -16.52
N ARG A 144 3.69 11.38 -15.49
CA ARG A 144 4.50 10.43 -14.72
C ARG A 144 4.51 9.02 -15.31
N TYR A 145 3.39 8.54 -15.86
CA TYR A 145 3.19 7.14 -16.27
C TYR A 145 2.63 6.95 -17.70
N GLY A 146 2.41 8.02 -18.46
CA GLY A 146 1.73 7.95 -19.77
C GLY A 146 2.63 7.70 -20.98
N ARG A 147 3.83 7.14 -20.79
CA ARG A 147 4.77 6.82 -21.90
C ARG A 147 4.93 5.32 -22.15
N ASP A 148 4.19 4.50 -21.40
CA ASP A 148 4.10 3.05 -21.58
C ASP A 148 3.01 2.73 -22.61
#